data_AF-A0A7W0FDU0-F1
#
_entry.id   AF-A0A7W0FDU0-F1
#
_cell.length_a   1.000
_cell.length_b   1.000
_cell.length_c   1.000
_cell.angle_alpha   90.00
_cell.angle_beta   90.00
_cell.angle_gamma   90.00
#
_symmetry.space_group_name_H-M   'P 1'
#
loop_
_entity.id
_entity.type
_entity.pdbx_description
1 polymer ?
#
loop_
_entity_poly.entity_id
_entity_poly.type
_entity_poly.pdbx_seq_one_letter_code
_entity_poly.pdbx_strand_id
1 'polypeptide(L)' 'KRSKAYKSHILTGKPSKRTRKLRTATLVSKAEHSNIKKLLPYM' A
#
# COMPACT_ATOMS: atom_id res chain seq x y z
N LYS A 1 5.57 -6.15 -3.79
CA LYS A 1 5.66 -5.02 -2.83
C LYS A 1 4.59 -3.99 -3.19
N ARG A 2 3.86 -3.42 -2.23
CA ARG A 2 2.75 -2.46 -2.47
C ARG A 2 2.92 -1.15 -1.68
N SER A 3 2.40 -0.05 -2.23
CA SER A 3 2.29 1.23 -1.53
C SER A 3 1.12 1.23 -0.53
N LYS A 4 1.16 2.16 0.44
CA LYS A 4 0.07 2.35 1.40
C LYS A 4 -0.94 3.36 0.86
N ALA A 5 -2.22 3.13 1.17
CA ALA A 5 -3.29 4.08 0.88
C ALA A 5 -3.15 5.38 1.70
N TYR A 6 -3.93 6.40 1.34
CA TYR A 6 -4.03 7.69 2.05
C TYR A 6 -2.79 8.60 1.99
N LYS A 7 -1.84 8.35 1.09
CA LYS A 7 -0.67 9.23 0.88
C LYS A 7 -0.89 10.30 -0.20
N SER A 8 -2.02 10.28 -0.92
CA SER A 8 -2.25 11.16 -2.08
C SER A 8 -3.06 12.42 -1.78
N HIS A 9 -3.96 12.42 -0.79
CA HIS A 9 -4.89 13.53 -0.55
C HIS A 9 -5.05 13.85 0.95
N ILE A 10 -5.31 15.12 1.28
CA ILE A 10 -5.41 15.67 2.65
C ILE A 10 -4.19 15.25 3.49
N LEU A 11 -3.03 15.81 3.15
CA LEU A 11 -1.78 15.55 3.88
C LEU A 11 -1.56 16.54 5.01
N THR A 12 -2.07 17.77 4.84
CA THR A 12 -2.01 18.86 5.81
C THR A 12 -2.76 18.50 7.10
N GLY A 13 -3.91 17.83 7.00
CA GLY A 13 -4.69 17.35 8.16
C GLY A 13 -4.17 16.06 8.81
N LYS A 14 -3.01 15.53 8.40
CA LYS A 14 -2.44 14.29 8.96
C LYS A 14 -1.21 14.60 9.81
N PRO A 15 -1.06 13.99 11.00
CA PRO A 15 0.15 14.15 11.79
C PRO A 15 1.42 13.73 11.01
N SER A 16 2.54 14.42 11.25
CA SER A 16 3.84 14.12 10.62
C SER A 16 4.28 12.66 10.83
N LYS A 17 3.99 12.08 12.03
CA LYS A 17 4.21 10.66 12.34
C LYS A 17 3.44 9.74 11.40
N ARG A 18 2.19 10.08 11.06
CA ARG A 18 1.35 9.31 10.14
C ARG A 18 1.88 9.43 8.72
N THR A 19 2.20 10.64 8.25
CA THR A 19 2.70 10.85 6.90
C THR A 19 4.07 10.19 6.65
N ARG A 20 4.92 10.05 7.69
CA ARG A 20 6.18 9.28 7.66
C ARG A 20 5.92 7.77 7.54
N LYS A 21 5.01 7.21 8.35
CA LYS A 21 4.64 5.78 8.28
C LYS A 21 4.04 5.37 6.93
N LEU A 22 3.37 6.29 6.24
CA LEU A 22 2.78 6.04 4.92
C LEU A 22 3.82 5.98 3.77
N ARG A 23 5.08 6.44 4.00
CA ARG A 23 6.16 6.35 3.00
C ARG A 23 6.73 4.94 2.86
N THR A 24 6.59 4.08 3.87
CA THR A 24 7.13 2.73 3.83
C THR A 24 6.18 1.78 3.10
N ALA A 25 6.72 1.07 2.12
CA ALA A 25 6.00 0.04 1.41
C ALA A 25 5.72 -1.17 2.32
N THR A 26 4.71 -1.95 1.94
CA THR A 26 4.32 -3.19 2.62
C THR A 26 4.18 -4.33 1.63
N LEU A 27 3.98 -5.54 2.12
CA LEU A 27 3.65 -6.69 1.26
C LEU A 27 2.13 -6.82 1.10
N VAL A 28 1.74 -7.60 0.10
CA VAL A 28 0.35 -8.03 -0.09
C VAL A 28 0.03 -9.08 0.98
N SER A 29 -1.20 -9.11 1.47
CA SER A 29 -1.64 -10.15 2.41
C SER A 29 -1.68 -11.52 1.73
N LYS A 30 -1.57 -12.59 2.52
CA LYS A 30 -1.66 -13.96 1.97
C LYS A 30 -3.02 -14.24 1.31
N ALA A 31 -4.10 -13.69 1.86
CA ALA A 31 -5.46 -13.87 1.34
C ALA A 31 -5.62 -13.33 -0.09
N GLU A 32 -5.06 -12.16 -0.39
CA GLU A 32 -5.19 -11.52 -1.72
C GLU A 32 -4.17 -12.00 -2.75
N HIS A 33 -3.18 -12.79 -2.32
CA HIS A 33 -2.09 -13.23 -3.19
C HIS A 33 -2.60 -14.13 -4.33
N SER A 34 -3.57 -15.01 -4.07
CA SER A 34 -4.15 -15.90 -5.08
C SER A 34 -4.90 -15.13 -6.17
N ASN A 35 -5.64 -14.09 -5.78
CA ASN A 35 -6.37 -13.22 -6.70
C ASN A 35 -5.40 -12.47 -7.62
N ILE A 36 -4.34 -11.87 -7.04
CA ILE A 36 -3.34 -11.12 -7.79
C ILE A 36 -2.55 -12.03 -8.75
N LYS A 37 -2.21 -13.25 -8.33
CA LYS A 37 -1.50 -14.23 -9.19
C LYS A 37 -2.31 -14.61 -10.43
N LYS A 38 -3.64 -14.71 -10.33
CA LYS A 38 -4.52 -15.00 -11.47
C LYS A 38 -4.56 -13.84 -12.47
N LEU A 39 -4.53 -12.61 -11.97
CA LEU A 39 -4.60 -11.39 -12.79
C LEU A 39 -3.27 -11.08 -13.48
N LEU A 40 -2.15 -11.55 -12.92
CA LEU A 40 -0.80 -11.26 -13.38
C LEU A 40 -0.06 -12.58 -13.69
N PRO A 41 -0.41 -13.24 -14.82
CA PRO A 41 0.04 -14.60 -15.12
C PRO A 41 1.54 -14.73 -15.44
N TYR A 42 2.21 -13.62 -15.76
CA TYR A 42 3.62 -13.60 -16.18
C TYR A 42 4.51 -12.76 -15.26
N MET A 43 4.10 -12.61 -14.00
CA MET A 43 4.85 -11.87 -12.98
C MET A 43 5.73 -12.75 -12.09
#